data_AF-A0A2U1P624-F1
#
_entry.id   AF-A0A2U1P624-F1
#
_cell.length_a   1.000
_cell.length_b   1.000
_cell.length_c   1.000
_cell.angle_alpha   90.00
_cell.angle_beta   90.00
_cell.angle_gamma   90.00
#
_symmetry.space_group_name_H-M   'P 1'
#
loop_
_entity.id
_entity.type
_entity.pdbx_description
1 polymer ?
#
loop_
_entity_poly.entity_id
_entity_poly.type
_entity_poly.pdbx_seq_one_letter_code
_entity_poly.pdbx_strand_id
1 'polypeptide(L)'
;MDHYTWMYNIKRATLEYMEKLSDFMKAAEDDRVMSGKDEIFCPCKKCRNGVLYKSAKDVKNQLIRDGFTIGWLRTQHLCRYPQQKEALSNAQKAVQKSVAQVAIKQTPKPIQAFSSSKLLRQLLKKLLLKKLKNCYVVDVHAGVFVGQEESLSITVDANDILKMWTNGLLDASIIAYFNWGLYKLIQSSSSRCGLLNPYLIQGSECLNNTSGVNDYLTRAFNSTYDIFLAPFIEKGNHWVLFVVCPKQRMCYILDSYQPKDKKRTERSYWLTSCLNKFVANYKCNQQAERWECGHYILKWMHELVTVHQDHFPNSIPWQDNRPFSMNQIEDTIEKWHQLCPI
;
A
#
# COMPACT_ATOMS: atom_id res chain seq x y z
N MET A 1 19.20 6.16 -17.51
CA MET A 1 17.73 6.38 -17.56
C MET A 1 17.07 5.31 -16.71
N ASP A 2 16.20 5.70 -15.78
CA ASP A 2 15.50 4.75 -14.92
C ASP A 2 14.42 3.98 -15.70
N HIS A 3 13.98 2.86 -15.15
CA HIS A 3 13.05 1.99 -15.84
C HIS A 3 11.67 2.64 -16.05
N TYR A 4 11.21 3.47 -15.11
CA TYR A 4 9.90 4.10 -15.21
C TYR A 4 9.88 5.06 -16.40
N THR A 5 10.95 5.83 -16.55
CA THR A 5 11.11 6.77 -17.66
C THR A 5 11.06 6.08 -19.02
N TRP A 6 11.86 5.04 -19.27
CA TRP A 6 11.87 4.45 -20.62
C TRP A 6 10.62 3.59 -20.91
N MET A 7 10.04 2.93 -19.91
CA MET A 7 8.86 2.07 -20.11
C MET A 7 7.56 2.86 -20.32
N TYR A 8 7.43 4.03 -19.67
CA TYR A 8 6.16 4.76 -19.62
C TYR A 8 6.21 6.14 -20.28
N ASN A 9 7.38 6.79 -20.32
CA ASN A 9 7.50 8.17 -20.78
C ASN A 9 8.23 8.32 -22.13
N ILE A 10 8.69 7.22 -22.73
CA ILE A 10 9.29 7.22 -24.08
C ILE A 10 8.31 6.67 -25.12
N LYS A 11 8.28 7.32 -26.29
CA LYS A 11 7.49 6.88 -27.44
C LYS A 11 8.04 5.55 -27.98
N ARG A 12 7.16 4.57 -28.17
CA ARG A 12 7.52 3.19 -28.56
C ARG A 12 8.20 3.05 -29.93
N ALA A 13 8.01 4.02 -30.82
CA ALA A 13 8.62 4.03 -32.15
C ALA A 13 10.07 4.58 -32.18
N THR A 14 10.63 4.93 -31.03
CA THR A 14 12.00 5.47 -30.95
C THR A 14 13.03 4.35 -30.89
N LEU A 15 14.22 4.61 -31.42
CA LEU A 15 15.36 3.69 -31.33
C LEU A 15 15.69 3.38 -29.86
N GLU A 16 15.65 4.41 -29.01
CA GLU A 16 15.91 4.30 -27.57
C GLU A 16 14.96 3.32 -26.85
N TYR A 17 13.66 3.35 -27.18
CA TYR A 17 12.71 2.36 -26.64
C TYR A 17 13.04 0.95 -27.12
N MET A 18 13.38 0.78 -28.39
CA MET A 18 13.67 -0.53 -28.99
C MET A 18 14.93 -1.17 -28.43
N GLU A 19 15.96 -0.37 -28.13
CA GLU A 19 17.18 -0.83 -27.47
C GLU A 19 16.88 -1.32 -26.05
N LYS A 20 16.22 -0.50 -25.23
CA LYS A 20 15.86 -0.88 -23.85
C LYS A 20 14.90 -2.06 -23.77
N LEU A 21 13.95 -2.14 -24.71
CA LEU A 21 13.08 -3.29 -24.81
C LEU A 21 13.85 -4.57 -25.17
N SER A 22 14.89 -4.46 -26.01
CA SER A 22 15.73 -5.61 -26.37
C SER A 22 16.55 -6.10 -25.17
N ASP A 23 17.13 -5.18 -24.40
CA ASP A 23 17.82 -5.51 -23.15
C ASP A 23 16.89 -6.20 -22.15
N PHE A 24 15.67 -5.66 -21.99
CA PHE A 24 14.64 -6.24 -21.14
C PHE A 24 14.28 -7.67 -21.56
N MET A 25 14.05 -7.90 -22.86
CA MET A 25 13.67 -9.23 -23.34
C MET A 25 14.79 -10.24 -23.22
N LYS A 26 16.06 -9.83 -23.39
CA LYS A 26 17.22 -10.69 -23.12
C LYS A 26 17.24 -11.12 -21.66
N ALA A 27 17.07 -10.18 -20.73
CA ALA A 27 17.02 -10.49 -19.31
C ALA A 27 15.86 -11.43 -18.95
N ALA A 28 14.70 -11.30 -19.59
CA ALA A 28 13.55 -12.17 -19.37
C ALA A 28 13.78 -13.60 -19.90
N GLU A 29 14.42 -13.75 -21.06
CA GLU A 29 14.77 -15.05 -21.63
C GLU A 29 15.83 -15.77 -20.78
N ASP A 30 16.86 -15.03 -20.35
CA ASP A 30 17.89 -15.57 -19.44
C ASP A 30 17.25 -16.07 -18.13
N ASP A 31 16.24 -15.35 -17.60
CA ASP A 31 15.47 -15.79 -16.42
C ASP A 31 14.77 -17.12 -16.66
N ARG A 32 14.08 -17.22 -17.80
CA ARG A 32 13.28 -18.39 -18.18
C ARG A 32 14.17 -19.62 -18.23
N VAL A 33 15.32 -19.51 -18.90
CA VAL A 33 16.30 -20.60 -19.03
C VAL A 33 16.90 -20.95 -17.66
N MET A 34 17.39 -19.97 -16.89
CA MET A 34 18.02 -20.22 -15.59
C MET A 34 17.05 -20.80 -14.55
N SER A 35 15.77 -20.45 -14.63
CA SER A 35 14.74 -20.93 -13.69
C SER A 35 14.04 -22.22 -14.15
N GLY A 36 14.43 -22.78 -15.30
CA GLY A 36 13.84 -24.01 -15.84
C GLY A 36 12.35 -23.87 -16.21
N LYS A 37 11.91 -22.67 -16.59
CA LYS A 37 10.53 -22.40 -16.98
C LYS A 37 10.34 -22.55 -18.49
N ASP A 38 9.15 -22.96 -18.90
CA ASP A 38 8.82 -23.09 -20.32
C ASP A 38 8.22 -21.81 -20.92
N GLU A 39 7.83 -20.85 -20.09
CA GLU A 39 7.04 -19.68 -20.49
C GLU A 39 7.45 -18.38 -19.76
N ILE A 40 7.10 -17.25 -20.37
CA ILE A 40 7.37 -15.88 -19.91
C ILE A 40 6.05 -15.14 -19.73
N PHE A 41 5.89 -14.45 -18.60
CA PHE A 41 4.75 -13.58 -18.37
C PHE A 41 4.81 -12.34 -19.28
N CYS A 42 3.70 -12.02 -19.95
CA CYS A 42 3.59 -10.82 -20.75
C CYS A 42 3.13 -9.62 -19.90
N PRO A 43 3.95 -8.56 -19.78
CA PRO A 43 3.61 -7.42 -18.95
C PRO A 43 2.89 -6.31 -19.70
N CYS A 44 2.34 -6.60 -20.87
CA CYS A 44 1.68 -5.57 -21.65
C CYS A 44 0.33 -5.17 -21.04
N LYS A 45 -0.16 -3.98 -21.38
CA LYS A 45 -1.46 -3.46 -20.89
C LYS A 45 -2.63 -4.40 -21.16
N LYS A 46 -2.58 -5.12 -22.29
CA LYS A 46 -3.64 -6.05 -22.69
C LYS A 46 -3.59 -7.36 -21.87
N CYS A 47 -2.39 -7.89 -21.66
CA CYS A 47 -2.20 -9.15 -20.94
C CYS A 47 -2.28 -8.97 -19.42
N ARG A 48 -1.99 -7.78 -18.88
CA ARG A 48 -2.02 -7.45 -17.44
C ARG A 48 -1.28 -8.48 -16.55
N ASN A 49 -0.15 -9.02 -17.03
CA ASN A 49 0.60 -10.13 -16.42
C ASN A 49 -0.17 -11.46 -16.29
N GLY A 50 -1.34 -11.61 -16.91
CA GLY A 50 -2.16 -12.82 -16.83
C GLY A 50 -1.93 -13.83 -17.96
N VAL A 51 -1.10 -13.49 -18.97
CA VAL A 51 -0.86 -14.34 -20.14
C VAL A 51 0.60 -14.76 -20.21
N LEU A 52 0.81 -16.06 -20.35
CA LEU A 52 2.10 -16.70 -20.52
C LEU A 52 2.37 -16.96 -22.01
N TYR A 53 3.63 -16.76 -22.42
CA TYR A 53 4.09 -16.99 -23.78
C TYR A 53 5.34 -17.86 -23.75
N LYS A 54 5.42 -18.83 -24.66
CA LYS A 54 6.62 -19.67 -24.86
C LYS A 54 7.78 -18.92 -25.51
N SER A 55 7.48 -17.79 -26.16
CA SER A 55 8.43 -17.05 -26.99
C SER A 55 8.61 -15.62 -26.49
N ALA A 56 9.84 -15.24 -26.16
CA ALA A 56 10.20 -13.85 -25.90
C ALA A 56 9.87 -12.93 -27.08
N LYS A 57 9.91 -13.44 -28.31
CA LYS A 57 9.54 -12.66 -29.50
C LYS A 57 8.08 -12.21 -29.45
N ASP A 58 7.19 -13.06 -28.98
CA ASP A 58 5.76 -12.75 -28.90
C ASP A 58 5.50 -11.69 -27.82
N VAL A 59 6.13 -11.83 -26.65
CA VAL A 59 6.08 -10.82 -25.59
C VAL A 59 6.63 -9.47 -26.07
N LYS A 60 7.74 -9.48 -26.81
CA LYS A 60 8.32 -8.25 -27.40
C LYS A 60 7.33 -7.55 -28.32
N ASN A 61 6.69 -8.29 -29.22
CA ASN A 61 5.69 -7.74 -30.15
C ASN A 61 4.50 -7.12 -29.40
N GLN A 62 4.05 -7.75 -28.31
CA GLN A 62 2.99 -7.20 -27.46
C GLN A 62 3.42 -5.89 -26.80
N LEU A 63 4.66 -5.79 -26.34
CA LEU A 63 5.17 -4.57 -25.70
C LEU A 63 5.42 -3.42 -26.69
N ILE A 64 5.71 -3.72 -27.95
CA ILE A 64 5.75 -2.71 -29.01
C ILE A 64 4.33 -2.17 -29.30
N ARG A 65 3.35 -3.06 -29.41
CA ARG A 65 1.96 -2.68 -29.73
C ARG A 65 1.27 -1.97 -28.58
N ASP A 66 1.23 -2.63 -27.44
CA ASP A 66 0.32 -2.31 -26.33
C ASP A 66 1.04 -1.59 -25.17
N GLY A 67 2.37 -1.61 -25.14
CA GLY A 67 3.19 -1.03 -24.07
C GLY A 67 3.04 -1.75 -22.73
N PHE A 68 3.82 -1.34 -21.73
CA PHE A 68 3.81 -1.94 -20.40
C PHE A 68 2.54 -1.57 -19.61
N THR A 69 2.04 -2.51 -18.81
CA THR A 69 1.06 -2.21 -17.77
C THR A 69 1.69 -1.30 -16.72
N ILE A 70 0.92 -0.32 -16.25
CA ILE A 70 1.36 0.61 -15.19
C ILE A 70 1.63 -0.21 -13.92
N GLY A 71 2.76 0.07 -13.26
CA GLY A 71 3.15 -0.62 -12.03
C GLY A 71 3.92 -1.93 -12.24
N TRP A 72 4.20 -2.35 -13.48
CA TRP A 72 5.00 -3.56 -13.74
C TRP A 72 6.39 -3.52 -13.09
N LEU A 73 7.01 -2.34 -12.97
CA LEU A 73 8.30 -2.20 -12.27
C LEU A 73 8.26 -2.54 -10.77
N ARG A 74 7.07 -2.56 -10.15
CA ARG A 74 6.91 -3.04 -8.77
C ARG A 74 6.90 -4.57 -8.68
N THR A 75 6.57 -5.28 -9.77
CA THR A 75 6.56 -6.75 -9.80
C THR A 75 7.94 -7.38 -9.99
N GLN A 76 8.95 -6.64 -10.50
CA GLN A 76 10.29 -7.20 -10.72
C GLN A 76 11.29 -7.02 -9.59
N HIS A 77 11.10 -6.07 -8.66
CA HIS A 77 11.98 -6.00 -7.47
C HIS A 77 11.80 -7.21 -6.52
N LEU A 78 10.78 -8.05 -6.73
CA LEU A 78 10.48 -9.21 -5.91
C LEU A 78 10.79 -10.55 -6.59
N CYS A 79 11.23 -10.56 -7.86
CA CYS A 79 11.57 -11.79 -8.58
C CYS A 79 13.08 -12.04 -8.78
N ARG A 80 14.00 -11.16 -8.32
CA ARG A 80 15.45 -11.40 -8.45
C ARG A 80 16.26 -10.96 -7.23
N TYR A 81 16.72 -11.92 -6.42
CA TYR A 81 18.10 -12.03 -5.87
C TYR A 81 18.32 -13.43 -5.24
N PRO A 82 19.12 -14.33 -5.84
CA PRO A 82 19.49 -15.63 -5.26
C PRO A 82 20.50 -15.56 -4.11
N GLN A 83 21.19 -14.42 -3.92
CA GLN A 83 22.22 -14.27 -2.88
C GLN A 83 21.65 -14.25 -1.44
N GLN A 84 20.32 -14.15 -1.29
CA GLN A 84 19.65 -14.33 0.00
C GLN A 84 19.20 -15.76 0.27
N LYS A 85 19.17 -16.68 -0.72
CA LYS A 85 18.83 -18.10 -0.45
C LYS A 85 19.90 -18.83 0.36
N GLU A 86 21.19 -18.52 0.12
CA GLU A 86 22.28 -19.06 0.94
C GLU A 86 22.33 -18.41 2.32
N ALA A 87 22.08 -17.11 2.44
CA ALA A 87 21.98 -16.45 3.74
C ALA A 87 20.78 -16.94 4.56
N LEU A 88 19.64 -17.21 3.91
CA LEU A 88 18.44 -17.76 4.54
C LEU A 88 18.62 -19.25 4.92
N SER A 89 19.28 -20.04 4.07
CA SER A 89 19.65 -21.44 4.35
C SER A 89 20.68 -21.57 5.48
N ASN A 90 21.69 -20.70 5.50
CA ASN A 90 22.70 -20.68 6.56
C ASN A 90 22.14 -20.13 7.88
N ALA A 91 21.25 -19.13 7.84
CA ALA A 91 20.49 -18.68 9.01
C ALA A 91 19.52 -19.77 9.52
N GLN A 92 18.89 -20.55 8.62
CA GLN A 92 18.06 -21.70 8.98
C GLN A 92 18.87 -22.79 9.69
N LYS A 93 20.09 -23.10 9.23
CA LYS A 93 20.99 -24.08 9.87
C LYS A 93 21.55 -23.59 11.22
N ALA A 94 21.90 -22.31 11.33
CA ALA A 94 22.35 -21.70 12.59
C ALA A 94 21.24 -21.66 13.67
N VAL A 95 19.99 -21.45 13.25
CA VAL A 95 18.80 -21.46 14.11
C VAL A 95 18.41 -22.88 14.53
N GLN A 96 18.52 -23.89 13.66
CA GLN A 96 18.29 -25.30 14.04
C GLN A 96 19.26 -25.76 15.14
N LYS A 97 20.52 -25.31 15.07
CA LYS A 97 21.55 -25.64 16.07
C LYS A 97 21.28 -25.02 17.45
N SER A 98 20.64 -23.85 17.48
CA SER A 98 20.29 -23.13 18.72
C SER A 98 18.95 -23.59 19.31
N VAL A 99 17.99 -24.02 18.49
CA VAL A 99 16.71 -24.61 18.97
C VAL A 99 16.92 -25.98 19.62
N ALA A 100 17.84 -26.80 19.11
CA ALA A 100 18.21 -28.08 19.72
C ALA A 100 18.82 -27.93 21.13
N GLN A 101 19.45 -26.79 21.43
CA GLN A 101 20.01 -26.49 22.75
C GLN A 101 18.95 -26.01 23.77
N VAL A 102 17.85 -25.43 23.30
CA VAL A 102 16.77 -24.88 24.16
C VAL A 102 15.71 -25.94 24.49
N ALA A 103 15.48 -26.92 23.61
CA ALA A 103 14.44 -27.95 23.78
C ALA A 103 14.69 -28.95 24.94
N ILE A 104 15.83 -28.89 25.62
CA ILE A 104 16.18 -29.82 26.72
C ILE A 104 15.60 -29.37 28.08
N LYS A 105 15.04 -28.17 28.20
CA LYS A 105 14.46 -27.72 29.48
C LYS A 105 13.14 -26.97 29.28
N GLN A 106 12.01 -27.67 29.47
CA GLN A 106 10.88 -27.27 30.34
C GLN A 106 9.55 -27.93 29.90
N THR A 107 8.87 -28.54 30.87
CA THR A 107 7.53 -29.14 30.82
C THR A 107 6.41 -28.09 31.00
N PRO A 108 5.16 -28.36 30.57
CA PRO A 108 4.12 -27.32 30.44
C PRO A 108 3.17 -27.22 31.64
N LYS A 109 2.75 -26.00 31.99
CA LYS A 109 1.60 -25.67 32.86
C LYS A 109 0.97 -24.31 32.46
N PRO A 110 -0.26 -23.98 32.92
CA PRO A 110 -1.37 -23.62 32.04
C PRO A 110 -1.58 -22.13 31.79
N ILE A 111 -2.39 -21.89 30.76
CA ILE A 111 -2.70 -20.64 30.06
C ILE A 111 -3.31 -19.59 30.98
N GLN A 112 -2.59 -18.49 31.21
CA GLN A 112 -3.14 -17.20 31.63
C GLN A 112 -2.50 -16.07 30.83
N ALA A 113 -3.37 -15.16 30.37
CA ALA A 113 -3.14 -13.85 29.76
C ALA A 113 -1.68 -13.50 29.42
N PHE A 114 -1.21 -13.90 28.24
CA PHE A 114 0.08 -13.44 27.73
C PHE A 114 -0.05 -12.03 27.15
N SER A 115 0.42 -11.04 27.91
CA SER A 115 1.12 -9.89 27.33
C SER A 115 2.19 -10.46 26.37
N SER A 116 1.93 -10.41 25.07
CA SER A 116 2.65 -11.24 24.10
C SER A 116 4.08 -10.74 23.94
N SER A 117 5.05 -11.51 24.45
CA SER A 117 6.46 -11.17 24.35
C SER A 117 6.89 -11.01 22.88
N LYS A 118 7.89 -10.16 22.61
CA LYS A 118 8.53 -9.96 21.29
C LYS A 118 8.86 -11.29 20.58
N LEU A 119 9.12 -12.34 21.35
CA LEU A 119 9.40 -13.70 20.88
C LEU A 119 8.14 -14.40 20.31
N LEU A 120 6.99 -14.28 20.98
CA LEU A 120 5.70 -14.82 20.51
C LEU A 120 5.27 -14.11 19.21
N ARG A 121 5.51 -12.79 19.14
CA ARG A 121 5.27 -11.98 17.94
C ARG A 121 6.18 -12.39 16.77
N GLN A 122 7.46 -12.69 17.02
CA GLN A 122 8.36 -13.26 16.00
C GLN A 122 7.91 -14.67 15.54
N LEU A 123 7.37 -15.47 16.45
CA LEU A 123 6.82 -16.80 16.14
C LEU A 123 5.56 -16.71 15.28
N LEU A 124 4.65 -15.78 15.58
CA LEU A 124 3.47 -15.49 14.76
C LEU A 124 3.84 -14.96 13.37
N LYS A 125 4.82 -14.03 13.28
CA LYS A 125 5.40 -13.59 12.00
C LYS A 125 5.97 -14.77 11.19
N LYS A 126 6.68 -15.70 11.84
CA LYS A 126 7.22 -16.92 11.22
C LYS A 126 6.13 -17.92 10.79
N LEU A 127 4.99 -17.96 11.48
CA LEU A 127 3.85 -18.82 11.13
C LEU A 127 3.01 -18.23 9.99
N LEU A 128 2.77 -16.91 10.00
CA LEU A 128 2.17 -16.15 8.89
C LEU A 128 2.98 -16.34 7.61
N LEU A 129 4.30 -16.18 7.68
CA LEU A 129 5.24 -16.44 6.59
C LEU A 129 5.12 -17.84 5.98
N LYS A 130 4.76 -18.86 6.77
CA LYS A 130 4.60 -20.24 6.30
C LYS A 130 3.30 -20.48 5.53
N LYS A 131 2.29 -19.63 5.72
CA LYS A 131 0.95 -19.78 5.13
C LYS A 131 0.66 -18.79 4.00
N LEU A 132 1.43 -17.71 3.90
CA LEU A 132 1.21 -16.70 2.87
C LEU A 132 1.49 -17.28 1.48
N LYS A 133 0.50 -17.20 0.59
CA LYS A 133 0.72 -17.32 -0.86
C LYS A 133 1.59 -16.15 -1.30
N ASN A 134 2.39 -16.34 -2.34
CA ASN A 134 3.27 -15.28 -2.86
C ASN A 134 2.51 -13.99 -3.18
N CYS A 135 1.26 -14.10 -3.62
CA CYS A 135 0.44 -12.99 -4.06
C CYS A 135 -1.04 -13.27 -3.82
N TYR A 136 -1.79 -12.22 -3.50
CA TYR A 136 -3.24 -12.21 -3.33
C TYR A 136 -3.86 -11.25 -4.34
N VAL A 137 -4.98 -11.63 -4.93
CA VAL A 137 -5.80 -10.73 -5.75
C VAL A 137 -7.07 -10.45 -4.97
N VAL A 138 -7.34 -9.17 -4.74
CA VAL A 138 -8.49 -8.69 -3.99
C VAL A 138 -9.37 -7.90 -4.93
N ASP A 139 -10.55 -8.44 -5.23
CA ASP A 139 -11.54 -7.75 -6.04
C ASP A 139 -12.32 -6.76 -5.17
N VAL A 140 -12.06 -5.48 -5.43
CA VAL A 140 -12.73 -4.36 -4.79
C VAL A 140 -13.92 -3.97 -5.64
N HIS A 141 -15.12 -4.29 -5.14
CA HIS A 141 -16.37 -3.96 -5.81
C HIS A 141 -16.58 -2.45 -5.94
N ALA A 142 -17.33 -2.06 -6.97
CA ALA A 142 -17.85 -0.71 -7.10
C ALA A 142 -18.58 -0.28 -5.82
N GLY A 143 -18.39 0.98 -5.41
CA GLY A 143 -18.97 1.53 -4.18
C GLY A 143 -18.10 1.41 -2.92
N VAL A 144 -17.07 0.55 -2.89
CA VAL A 144 -16.08 0.54 -1.78
C VAL A 144 -15.35 1.88 -1.71
N PHE A 145 -14.89 2.37 -2.86
CA PHE A 145 -14.39 3.72 -3.00
C PHE A 145 -15.49 4.61 -3.56
N VAL A 146 -15.83 5.65 -2.82
CA VAL A 146 -16.93 6.55 -3.16
C VAL A 146 -16.59 7.32 -4.44
N GLY A 147 -17.56 7.45 -5.35
CA GLY A 147 -17.40 8.10 -6.64
C GLY A 147 -16.71 7.26 -7.73
N GLN A 148 -16.30 6.03 -7.41
CA GLN A 148 -15.77 5.07 -8.37
C GLN A 148 -16.88 4.10 -8.80
N GLU A 149 -17.18 4.09 -10.10
CA GLU A 149 -18.27 3.29 -10.68
C GLU A 149 -17.82 1.86 -11.05
N GLU A 150 -16.54 1.68 -11.36
CA GLU A 150 -15.99 0.39 -11.78
C GLU A 150 -15.40 -0.39 -10.60
N SER A 151 -15.42 -1.71 -10.68
CA SER A 151 -14.68 -2.57 -9.75
C SER A 151 -13.19 -2.58 -10.10
N LEU A 152 -12.34 -2.77 -9.10
CA LEU A 152 -10.88 -2.78 -9.23
C LEU A 152 -10.30 -4.06 -8.60
N SER A 153 -9.43 -4.77 -9.31
CA SER A 153 -8.63 -5.84 -8.71
C SER A 153 -7.31 -5.26 -8.19
N ILE A 154 -7.05 -5.43 -6.89
CA ILE A 154 -5.79 -5.06 -6.25
C ILE A 154 -4.95 -6.33 -6.09
N THR A 155 -3.71 -6.26 -6.56
CA THR A 155 -2.72 -7.31 -6.36
C THR A 155 -1.88 -6.96 -5.14
N VAL A 156 -1.90 -7.79 -4.10
CA VAL A 156 -1.17 -7.61 -2.85
C VAL A 156 -0.12 -8.70 -2.71
N ASP A 157 1.16 -8.31 -2.68
CA ASP A 157 2.28 -9.25 -2.50
C ASP A 157 2.43 -9.66 -1.04
N ALA A 158 2.85 -10.90 -0.80
CA ALA A 158 3.17 -11.38 0.55
C ALA A 158 4.19 -10.49 1.25
N ASN A 159 5.18 -9.96 0.52
CA ASN A 159 6.19 -9.06 1.05
C ASN A 159 5.61 -7.72 1.48
N ASP A 160 4.58 -7.21 0.81
CA ASP A 160 3.93 -5.97 1.21
C ASP A 160 3.05 -6.19 2.45
N ILE A 161 2.39 -7.35 2.56
CA ILE A 161 1.73 -7.79 3.80
C ILE A 161 2.76 -7.90 4.92
N LEU A 162 3.92 -8.50 4.65
CA LEU A 162 4.99 -8.61 5.64
C LEU A 162 5.46 -7.24 6.10
N LYS A 163 5.67 -6.28 5.20
CA LYS A 163 6.03 -4.90 5.57
C LYS A 163 4.98 -4.28 6.49
N MET A 164 3.70 -4.54 6.26
CA MET A 164 2.64 -4.12 7.19
C MET A 164 2.90 -4.66 8.60
N TRP A 165 3.21 -5.95 8.73
CA TRP A 165 3.50 -6.59 10.03
C TRP A 165 4.90 -6.31 10.60
N THR A 166 5.88 -5.96 9.76
CA THR A 166 7.29 -5.84 10.14
C THR A 166 7.80 -4.41 10.10
N ASN A 167 6.90 -3.43 10.20
CA ASN A 167 7.26 -2.01 10.33
C ASN A 167 8.00 -1.49 9.08
N GLY A 168 7.56 -1.92 7.90
CA GLY A 168 8.09 -1.48 6.62
C GLY A 168 7.27 -0.34 6.01
N LEU A 169 7.81 0.26 4.95
CA LEU A 169 7.08 1.25 4.16
C LEU A 169 5.87 0.60 3.49
N LEU A 170 4.69 1.17 3.71
CA LEU A 170 3.44 0.69 3.09
C LEU A 170 3.26 1.28 1.70
N ASP A 171 2.80 0.45 0.78
CA ASP A 171 2.51 0.85 -0.58
C ASP A 171 1.00 1.09 -0.77
N ALA A 172 0.64 1.59 -1.96
CA ALA A 172 -0.76 1.88 -2.26
C ALA A 172 -1.63 0.61 -2.29
N SER A 173 -1.05 -0.57 -2.58
CA SER A 173 -1.81 -1.82 -2.58
C SER A 173 -2.23 -2.20 -1.17
N ILE A 174 -1.35 -2.06 -0.17
CA ILE A 174 -1.67 -2.31 1.24
C ILE A 174 -2.65 -1.28 1.78
N ILE A 175 -2.50 0.01 1.46
CA ILE A 175 -3.47 1.02 1.90
C ILE A 175 -4.86 0.76 1.28
N ALA A 176 -4.93 0.46 -0.01
CA ALA A 176 -6.19 0.17 -0.68
C ALA A 176 -6.81 -1.16 -0.20
N TYR A 177 -5.99 -2.15 0.09
CA TYR A 177 -6.42 -3.41 0.70
C TYR A 177 -6.92 -3.21 2.13
N PHE A 178 -6.27 -2.34 2.90
CA PHE A 178 -6.73 -1.97 4.23
C PHE A 178 -8.11 -1.31 4.16
N ASN A 179 -8.28 -0.34 3.25
CA ASN A 179 -9.54 0.34 2.99
C ASN A 179 -10.67 -0.61 2.63
N TRP A 180 -10.39 -1.62 1.81
CA TRP A 180 -11.37 -2.67 1.50
C TRP A 180 -11.86 -3.40 2.76
N GLY A 181 -10.97 -3.68 3.72
CA GLY A 181 -11.37 -4.24 5.01
C GLY A 181 -12.14 -3.27 5.89
N LEU A 182 -11.70 -2.01 5.94
CA LEU A 182 -12.36 -0.94 6.70
C LEU A 182 -13.79 -0.67 6.19
N TYR A 183 -14.02 -0.82 4.89
CA TYR A 183 -15.34 -0.71 4.28
C TYR A 183 -16.36 -1.69 4.86
N LYS A 184 -15.94 -2.89 5.29
CA LYS A 184 -16.84 -3.83 5.96
C LYS A 184 -17.41 -3.24 7.26
N LEU A 185 -16.60 -2.51 8.02
CA LEU A 185 -17.06 -1.80 9.23
C LEU A 185 -18.03 -0.66 8.87
N ILE A 186 -17.69 0.10 7.82
CA ILE A 186 -18.53 1.20 7.32
C ILE A 186 -19.90 0.68 6.88
N GLN A 187 -19.96 -0.47 6.21
CA GLN A 187 -21.24 -1.07 5.78
C GLN A 187 -22.04 -1.67 6.93
N SER A 188 -21.37 -2.24 7.93
CA SER A 188 -22.04 -2.83 9.10
C SER A 188 -22.59 -1.79 10.09
N SER A 189 -22.32 -0.50 9.86
CA SER A 189 -22.73 0.60 10.72
C SER A 189 -23.39 1.72 9.90
N SER A 190 -24.12 2.62 10.54
CA SER A 190 -24.57 3.87 9.90
C SER A 190 -23.43 4.88 9.82
N SER A 191 -22.30 4.48 9.22
CA SER A 191 -21.08 5.28 9.18
C SER A 191 -21.25 6.55 8.36
N ARG A 192 -20.76 7.66 8.92
CA ARG A 192 -20.66 8.97 8.28
C ARG A 192 -19.45 9.09 7.36
N CYS A 193 -18.52 8.13 7.46
CA CYS A 193 -17.27 8.08 6.72
C CYS A 193 -17.41 7.33 5.38
N GLY A 194 -16.96 7.96 4.30
CA GLY A 194 -16.70 7.35 2.99
C GLY A 194 -15.20 7.29 2.69
N LEU A 195 -14.79 6.33 1.85
CA LEU A 195 -13.39 6.12 1.49
C LEU A 195 -13.11 6.61 0.07
N LEU A 196 -12.04 7.39 -0.13
CA LEU A 196 -11.56 7.76 -1.46
C LEU A 196 -10.46 6.80 -1.94
N ASN A 197 -10.41 6.56 -3.25
CA ASN A 197 -9.44 5.64 -3.84
C ASN A 197 -8.03 6.29 -3.87
N PRO A 198 -7.03 5.74 -3.15
CA PRO A 198 -5.68 6.29 -3.14
C PRO A 198 -5.02 6.34 -4.53
N TYR A 199 -5.37 5.44 -5.44
CA TYR A 199 -4.82 5.41 -6.80
C TYR A 199 -5.33 6.55 -7.69
N LEU A 200 -6.55 7.03 -7.44
CA LEU A 200 -7.17 8.10 -8.25
C LEU A 200 -6.83 9.49 -7.73
N ILE A 201 -6.36 9.61 -6.48
CA ILE A 201 -6.02 10.89 -5.85
C ILE A 201 -4.53 11.08 -5.60
N GLN A 202 -3.67 10.12 -5.93
CA GLN A 202 -2.22 10.20 -5.71
C GLN A 202 -1.59 11.44 -6.38
N GLY A 203 -0.43 11.88 -5.88
CA GLY A 203 0.20 13.12 -6.33
C GLY A 203 0.49 13.19 -7.82
N SER A 204 0.79 12.05 -8.47
CA SER A 204 0.98 12.00 -9.93
C SER A 204 -0.32 12.23 -10.70
N GLU A 205 -1.47 11.76 -10.21
CA GLU A 205 -2.77 12.01 -10.83
C GLU A 205 -3.17 13.47 -10.66
N CYS A 206 -2.96 14.03 -9.47
CA CYS A 206 -3.23 15.45 -9.22
C CYS A 206 -2.41 16.36 -10.16
N LEU A 207 -1.18 15.96 -10.51
CA LEU A 207 -0.30 16.72 -11.39
C LEU A 207 -0.61 16.52 -12.88
N ASN A 208 -0.84 15.29 -13.31
CA ASN A 208 -0.92 14.94 -14.74
C ASN A 208 -2.36 14.81 -15.26
N ASN A 209 -3.33 14.64 -14.37
CA ASN A 209 -4.73 14.36 -14.68
C ASN A 209 -5.67 15.11 -13.73
N THR A 210 -5.37 16.39 -13.44
CA THR A 210 -6.13 17.21 -12.49
C THR A 210 -7.62 17.24 -12.79
N SER A 211 -8.02 17.29 -14.07
CA SER A 211 -9.44 17.24 -14.46
C SER A 211 -10.09 15.93 -14.04
N GLY A 212 -9.46 14.78 -14.30
CA GLY A 212 -9.98 13.47 -13.91
C GLY A 212 -10.09 13.31 -12.39
N VAL A 213 -9.14 13.86 -11.63
CA VAL A 213 -9.21 13.90 -10.17
C VAL A 213 -10.39 14.77 -9.71
N ASN A 214 -10.58 15.96 -10.29
CA ASN A 214 -11.69 16.84 -9.95
C ASN A 214 -13.05 16.20 -10.26
N ASP A 215 -13.18 15.52 -11.40
CA ASP A 215 -14.40 14.81 -11.77
C ASP A 215 -14.70 13.66 -10.81
N TYR A 216 -13.67 12.90 -10.42
CA TYR A 216 -13.77 11.85 -9.41
C TYR A 216 -14.23 12.39 -8.05
N LEU A 217 -13.58 13.44 -7.56
CA LEU A 217 -13.95 14.08 -6.28
C LEU A 217 -15.36 14.67 -6.32
N THR A 218 -15.76 15.27 -7.44
CA THR A 218 -17.12 15.79 -7.63
C THR A 218 -18.17 14.68 -7.52
N ARG A 219 -17.95 13.54 -8.19
CA ARG A 219 -18.82 12.38 -8.05
C ARG A 219 -18.85 11.85 -6.61
N ALA A 220 -17.68 11.76 -5.97
CA ALA A 220 -17.61 11.26 -4.60
C ALA A 220 -18.36 12.14 -3.61
N PHE A 221 -18.20 13.47 -3.71
CA PHE A 221 -18.81 14.44 -2.79
C PHE A 221 -20.31 14.65 -3.01
N ASN A 222 -20.87 14.16 -4.12
CA ASN A 222 -22.31 14.09 -4.34
C ASN A 222 -22.98 12.89 -3.64
N SER A 223 -22.21 12.06 -2.92
CA SER A 223 -22.75 10.95 -2.12
C SER A 223 -23.33 11.42 -0.76
N THR A 224 -23.85 10.48 0.02
CA THR A 224 -24.51 10.75 1.30
C THR A 224 -23.55 10.97 2.47
N TYR A 225 -22.30 10.52 2.36
CA TYR A 225 -21.30 10.60 3.44
C TYR A 225 -20.98 12.05 3.83
N ASP A 226 -20.68 12.27 5.11
CA ASP A 226 -20.30 13.58 5.65
C ASP A 226 -18.78 13.78 5.68
N ILE A 227 -18.04 12.69 5.87
CA ILE A 227 -16.60 12.66 6.13
C ILE A 227 -15.97 11.75 5.09
N PHE A 228 -14.98 12.24 4.36
CA PHE A 228 -14.27 11.48 3.34
C PHE A 228 -12.83 11.27 3.76
N LEU A 229 -12.41 10.02 3.86
CA LEU A 229 -11.05 9.63 4.17
C LEU A 229 -10.26 9.45 2.88
N ALA A 230 -9.30 10.33 2.65
CA ALA A 230 -8.43 10.38 1.48
C ALA A 230 -6.99 10.07 1.88
N PRO A 231 -6.58 8.79 1.88
CA PRO A 231 -5.17 8.46 2.00
C PRO A 231 -4.45 8.88 0.72
N PHE A 232 -3.59 9.87 0.85
CA PHE A 232 -2.88 10.51 -0.26
C PHE A 232 -1.39 10.15 -0.21
N ILE A 233 -0.86 9.66 -1.33
CA ILE A 233 0.57 9.44 -1.49
C ILE A 233 1.20 10.55 -2.33
N GLU A 234 2.24 11.16 -1.78
CA GLU A 234 3.02 12.19 -2.45
C GLU A 234 4.09 11.63 -3.38
N LYS A 235 4.60 12.52 -4.26
CA LYS A 235 5.84 12.27 -4.99
C LYS A 235 6.98 12.14 -3.98
N GLY A 236 7.48 10.92 -3.80
CA GLY A 236 8.50 10.59 -2.77
C GLY A 236 8.08 9.48 -1.80
N ASN A 237 6.93 8.84 -2.00
CA ASN A 237 6.40 7.73 -1.18
C ASN A 237 6.11 8.12 0.28
N HIS A 238 5.66 9.36 0.49
CA HIS A 238 5.17 9.82 1.79
C HIS A 238 3.64 9.82 1.81
N TRP A 239 3.07 9.27 2.87
CA TRP A 239 1.63 9.18 3.05
C TRP A 239 1.10 10.28 3.97
N VAL A 240 -0.03 10.86 3.56
CA VAL A 240 -0.74 11.92 4.27
C VAL A 240 -2.23 11.60 4.25
N LEU A 241 -2.93 11.84 5.36
CA LEU A 241 -4.38 11.65 5.41
C LEU A 241 -5.07 12.99 5.22
N PHE A 242 -5.90 13.07 4.19
CA PHE A 242 -6.87 14.14 4.04
C PHE A 242 -8.20 13.65 4.61
N VAL A 243 -8.79 14.41 5.52
CA VAL A 243 -10.15 14.20 5.99
C VAL A 243 -10.98 15.35 5.45
N VAL A 244 -11.83 15.07 4.46
CA VAL A 244 -12.60 16.09 3.74
C VAL A 244 -14.06 16.06 4.20
N CYS A 245 -14.61 17.22 4.52
CA CYS A 245 -16.00 17.42 4.89
C CYS A 245 -16.65 18.39 3.88
N PRO A 246 -17.11 17.90 2.71
CA PRO A 246 -17.62 18.72 1.60
C PRO A 246 -18.72 19.69 2.02
N LYS A 247 -19.71 19.19 2.78
CA LYS A 247 -20.86 19.98 3.27
C LYS A 247 -20.44 21.17 4.14
N GLN A 248 -19.36 21.02 4.90
CA GLN A 248 -18.83 22.04 5.79
C GLN A 248 -17.77 22.93 5.13
N ARG A 249 -17.36 22.63 3.89
CA ARG A 249 -16.23 23.28 3.23
C ARG A 249 -14.91 23.18 4.00
N MET A 250 -14.72 22.11 4.76
CA MET A 250 -13.55 21.89 5.63
C MET A 250 -12.71 20.69 5.19
N CYS A 251 -11.39 20.83 5.26
CA CYS A 251 -10.45 19.74 5.03
C CYS A 251 -9.38 19.78 6.12
N TYR A 252 -9.11 18.63 6.71
CA TYR A 252 -8.09 18.43 7.74
C TYR A 252 -6.95 17.62 7.12
N ILE A 253 -5.73 18.15 7.21
CA ILE A 253 -4.53 17.47 6.70
C ILE A 253 -3.76 16.91 7.90
N LEU A 254 -3.65 15.58 7.98
CA LEU A 254 -2.86 14.89 8.98
C LEU A 254 -1.59 14.36 8.31
N ASP A 255 -0.48 15.02 8.58
CA ASP A 255 0.86 14.63 8.14
C ASP A 255 1.70 14.25 9.37
N SER A 256 2.03 12.97 9.48
CA SER A 256 2.85 12.44 10.58
C SER A 256 4.29 12.95 10.52
N TYR A 257 4.74 13.47 9.39
CA TYR A 257 6.10 13.94 9.19
C TYR A 257 6.15 15.44 8.87
N GLN A 258 6.41 16.25 9.89
CA GLN A 258 6.73 17.66 9.71
C GLN A 258 8.25 17.90 9.80
N PRO A 259 8.92 18.29 8.70
CA PRO A 259 10.34 18.65 8.74
C PRO A 259 10.58 19.83 9.68
N LYS A 260 11.59 19.72 10.55
CA LYS A 260 11.95 20.77 11.52
C LYS A 260 12.32 22.09 10.83
N ASP A 261 12.98 22.00 9.69
CA ASP A 261 13.55 23.16 8.98
C ASP A 261 12.60 23.77 7.93
N LYS A 262 11.50 23.07 7.62
CA LYS A 262 10.53 23.52 6.62
C LYS A 262 9.12 23.09 7.02
N LYS A 263 8.38 24.03 7.62
CA LYS A 263 6.96 23.82 7.91
C LYS A 263 6.20 23.66 6.61
N ARG A 264 5.56 22.50 6.46
CA ARG A 264 4.62 22.23 5.38
C ARG A 264 3.34 23.02 5.63
N THR A 265 2.89 23.73 4.61
CA THR A 265 1.56 24.37 4.56
C THR A 265 0.63 23.56 3.66
N GLU A 266 -0.65 23.90 3.63
CA GLU A 266 -1.64 23.29 2.76
C GLU A 266 -1.19 23.27 1.28
N ARG A 267 -0.55 24.33 0.81
CA ARG A 267 -0.07 24.45 -0.57
C ARG A 267 1.07 23.49 -0.92
N SER A 268 1.60 22.75 0.07
CA SER A 268 2.67 21.77 -0.14
C SER A 268 2.16 20.50 -0.82
N TYR A 269 0.86 20.25 -0.79
CA TYR A 269 0.27 18.99 -1.27
C TYR A 269 -0.53 19.22 -2.56
N TRP A 270 -0.22 18.46 -3.61
CA TRP A 270 -0.91 18.57 -4.89
C TRP A 270 -2.42 18.34 -4.80
N LEU A 271 -2.90 17.49 -3.88
CA LEU A 271 -4.33 17.27 -3.70
C LEU A 271 -5.09 18.55 -3.29
N THR A 272 -4.43 19.51 -2.64
CA THR A 272 -5.09 20.78 -2.25
C THR A 272 -5.50 21.64 -3.42
N SER A 273 -4.82 21.55 -4.58
CA SER A 273 -5.24 22.27 -5.78
C SER A 273 -6.54 21.71 -6.37
N CYS A 274 -6.87 20.45 -6.08
CA CYS A 274 -8.11 19.80 -6.50
C CYS A 274 -9.27 20.06 -5.52
N LEU A 275 -8.96 20.44 -4.27
CA LEU A 275 -9.93 20.66 -3.18
C LEU A 275 -10.24 22.15 -2.95
N ASN A 276 -10.27 22.96 -4.01
CA ASN A 276 -10.45 24.43 -3.99
C ASN A 276 -11.18 25.03 -2.77
N LYS A 277 -10.46 25.82 -1.95
CA LYS A 277 -10.87 26.60 -0.75
C LYS A 277 -11.29 25.82 0.50
N PHE A 278 -11.05 24.53 0.54
CA PHE A 278 -10.95 23.82 1.80
C PHE A 278 -9.53 24.06 2.35
N VAL A 279 -9.33 24.14 3.67
CA VAL A 279 -8.18 23.57 4.40
C VAL A 279 -7.91 24.34 5.69
N ALA A 280 -7.82 23.58 6.78
CA ALA A 280 -6.99 23.89 7.93
C ALA A 280 -5.95 22.75 8.11
N ASN A 281 -4.70 23.14 8.34
CA ASN A 281 -3.64 22.23 8.73
C ASN A 281 -3.71 22.06 10.26
N TYR A 282 -3.77 20.82 10.74
CA TYR A 282 -3.89 20.53 12.17
C TYR A 282 -2.63 19.85 12.69
N LYS A 283 -2.32 20.15 13.95
CA LYS A 283 -1.35 19.36 14.70
C LYS A 283 -1.92 17.94 14.85
N CYS A 284 -1.04 16.96 14.69
CA CYS A 284 -1.34 15.55 14.84
C CYS A 284 -0.11 14.81 15.34
N ASN A 285 -0.29 13.55 15.73
CA ASN A 285 0.80 12.68 16.16
C ASN A 285 1.94 12.71 15.13
N GLN A 286 3.15 12.99 15.59
CA GLN A 286 4.33 13.05 14.73
C GLN A 286 5.09 11.73 14.83
N GLN A 287 5.49 11.17 13.68
CA GLN A 287 6.27 9.94 13.63
C GLN A 287 7.68 10.13 14.18
N ALA A 288 8.21 9.08 14.81
CA ALA A 288 9.55 9.10 15.38
C ALA A 288 10.61 8.80 14.31
N GLU A 289 10.27 7.94 13.35
CA GLU A 289 11.14 7.45 12.29
C GLU A 289 10.63 7.84 10.89
N ARG A 290 11.16 7.24 9.81
CA ARG A 290 10.82 7.61 8.43
C ARG A 290 9.84 6.67 7.73
N TRP A 291 9.55 5.51 8.32
CA TRP A 291 8.75 4.47 7.68
C TRP A 291 7.26 4.46 8.07
N GLU A 292 6.93 5.12 9.18
CA GLU A 292 5.65 4.96 9.89
C GLU A 292 4.44 5.65 9.22
N CYS A 293 4.67 6.53 8.24
CA CYS A 293 3.61 7.37 7.66
C CYS A 293 2.39 6.55 7.22
N GLY A 294 2.59 5.43 6.52
CA GLY A 294 1.52 4.53 6.11
C GLY A 294 0.74 3.95 7.31
N HIS A 295 1.42 3.54 8.36
CA HIS A 295 0.80 3.01 9.58
C HIS A 295 -0.02 4.04 10.34
N TYR A 296 0.44 5.30 10.35
CA TYR A 296 -0.32 6.41 10.92
C TYR A 296 -1.64 6.63 10.16
N ILE A 297 -1.63 6.55 8.83
CA ILE A 297 -2.86 6.56 8.02
C ILE A 297 -3.81 5.45 8.45
N LEU A 298 -3.33 4.20 8.52
CA LEU A 298 -4.16 3.05 8.88
C LEU A 298 -4.87 3.27 10.23
N LYS A 299 -4.11 3.73 11.22
CA LYS A 299 -4.60 3.98 12.57
C LYS A 299 -5.61 5.14 12.62
N TRP A 300 -5.28 6.29 12.04
CA TRP A 300 -6.20 7.42 12.01
C TRP A 300 -7.50 7.09 11.29
N MET A 301 -7.44 6.40 10.15
CA MET A 301 -8.63 5.98 9.42
C MET A 301 -9.48 5.00 10.23
N HIS A 302 -8.86 4.01 10.88
CA HIS A 302 -9.56 3.08 11.75
C HIS A 302 -10.26 3.82 12.91
N GLU A 303 -9.58 4.71 13.62
CA GLU A 303 -10.18 5.46 14.74
C GLU A 303 -11.23 6.47 14.30
N LEU A 304 -11.07 7.10 13.13
CA LEU A 304 -12.10 7.98 12.57
C LEU A 304 -13.39 7.21 12.34
N VAL A 305 -13.32 6.02 11.73
CA VAL A 305 -14.49 5.17 11.49
C VAL A 305 -15.05 4.58 12.78
N THR A 306 -14.21 4.17 13.74
CA THR A 306 -14.70 3.37 14.88
C THR A 306 -14.97 4.17 16.16
N VAL A 307 -14.40 5.37 16.30
CA VAL A 307 -14.44 6.14 17.55
C VAL A 307 -14.90 7.57 17.34
N HIS A 308 -14.38 8.25 16.31
CA HIS A 308 -14.48 9.71 16.26
C HIS A 308 -15.61 10.26 15.40
N GLN A 309 -16.13 9.50 14.43
CA GLN A 309 -17.05 10.01 13.40
C GLN A 309 -18.28 10.76 13.91
N ASP A 310 -18.91 10.32 15.01
CA ASP A 310 -20.16 10.93 15.49
C ASP A 310 -19.96 12.36 16.00
N HIS A 311 -18.81 12.63 16.61
CA HIS A 311 -18.46 13.91 17.22
C HIS A 311 -17.29 14.61 16.52
N PHE A 312 -16.94 14.19 15.31
CA PHE A 312 -15.89 14.81 14.50
C PHE A 312 -16.29 16.26 14.13
N PRO A 313 -15.37 17.25 14.21
CA PRO A 313 -13.92 17.14 14.48
C PRO A 313 -13.53 17.22 15.97
N ASN A 314 -14.48 17.47 16.87
CA ASN A 314 -14.19 17.81 18.27
C ASN A 314 -13.68 16.62 19.10
N SER A 315 -13.97 15.40 18.66
CA SER A 315 -13.50 14.17 19.30
C SER A 315 -12.03 13.84 19.05
N ILE A 316 -11.37 14.51 18.11
CA ILE A 316 -9.96 14.25 17.78
C ILE A 316 -9.06 15.06 18.72
N PRO A 317 -8.05 14.45 19.37
CA PRO A 317 -7.11 15.16 20.23
C PRO A 317 -6.04 15.90 19.41
N TRP A 318 -6.42 16.96 18.68
CA TRP A 318 -5.55 17.71 17.78
C TRP A 318 -4.28 18.28 18.42
N GLN A 319 -4.21 18.40 19.75
CA GLN A 319 -3.01 18.90 20.43
C GLN A 319 -2.01 17.80 20.80
N ASP A 320 -2.35 16.52 20.64
CA ASP A 320 -1.45 15.42 20.90
C ASP A 320 -0.53 15.19 19.69
N ASN A 321 0.72 15.62 19.82
CA ASN A 321 1.75 15.42 18.80
C ASN A 321 2.67 14.23 19.13
N ARG A 322 2.43 13.49 20.21
CA ARG A 322 3.30 12.37 20.61
C ARG A 322 3.25 11.28 19.54
N PRO A 323 4.37 10.62 19.26
CA PRO A 323 4.36 9.48 18.36
C PRO A 323 3.47 8.38 18.91
N PHE A 324 2.82 7.65 18.01
CA PHE A 324 2.16 6.42 18.40
C PHE A 324 3.20 5.42 18.89
N SER A 325 2.89 4.76 20.00
CA SER A 325 3.70 3.65 20.45
C SER A 325 3.58 2.48 19.47
N MET A 326 4.61 1.64 19.42
CA MET A 326 4.59 0.43 18.59
C MET A 326 3.38 -0.47 18.87
N ASN A 327 2.96 -0.60 20.12
CA ASN A 327 1.78 -1.39 20.46
C ASN A 327 0.51 -0.81 19.83
N GLN A 328 0.35 0.52 19.78
CA GLN A 328 -0.83 1.14 19.14
C GLN A 328 -0.85 0.90 17.62
N ILE A 329 0.32 0.89 16.98
CA ILE A 329 0.45 0.56 15.55
C ILE A 329 0.10 -0.93 15.33
N GLU A 330 0.69 -1.82 16.12
CA GLU A 330 0.47 -3.27 16.03
C GLU A 330 -1.00 -3.64 16.30
N ASP A 331 -1.62 -3.09 17.35
CA ASP A 331 -3.03 -3.31 17.68
C ASP A 331 -3.96 -2.96 16.52
N THR A 332 -3.62 -1.91 15.75
CA THR A 332 -4.38 -1.50 14.56
C THR A 332 -4.30 -2.56 13.46
N ILE A 333 -3.08 -3.07 13.20
CA ILE A 333 -2.87 -4.12 12.20
C ILE A 333 -3.57 -5.42 12.61
N GLU A 334 -3.49 -5.79 13.88
CA GLU A 334 -4.13 -7.00 14.41
C GLU A 334 -5.65 -6.95 14.30
N LYS A 335 -6.27 -5.83 14.72
CA LYS A 335 -7.71 -5.60 14.56
C LYS A 335 -8.13 -5.69 13.09
N TRP A 336 -7.36 -5.08 12.20
CA TRP A 336 -7.66 -5.15 10.78
C TRP A 336 -7.54 -6.58 10.22
N HIS A 337 -6.50 -7.33 10.62
CA HIS A 337 -6.33 -8.71 10.18
C HIS A 337 -7.46 -9.64 10.65
N GLN A 338 -8.03 -9.39 11.83
CA GLN A 338 -9.21 -10.11 12.31
C GLN A 338 -10.44 -9.88 11.40
N LEU A 339 -10.57 -8.69 10.80
CA LEU A 339 -11.65 -8.35 9.86
C LEU A 339 -11.43 -8.92 8.46
N CYS A 340 -10.16 -9.05 8.08
CA CYS A 340 -9.72 -9.52 6.76
C CYS A 340 -8.60 -10.56 6.91
N PRO A 341 -8.96 -11.80 7.33
CA PRO A 341 -7.98 -12.87 7.38
C PRO A 341 -7.51 -13.24 5.96
N ILE A 342 -6.23 -13.59 5.86
CA ILE A 342 -5.52 -13.92 4.62
C ILE A 342 -5.17 -15.41 4.59
#